data_AF-A0AAV7JIB5-F1
#
_entry.id   AF-A0AAV7JIB5-F1
#
_cell.length_a   1.000
_cell.length_b   1.000
_cell.length_c   1.000
_cell.angle_alpha   90.00
_cell.angle_beta   90.00
_cell.angle_gamma   90.00
#
_symmetry.space_group_name_H-M   'P 1'
#
loop_
_entity.id
_entity.type
_entity.pdbx_description
1 polymer ?
#
loop_
_entity_poly.entity_id
_entity_poly.type
_entity_poly.pdbx_seq_one_letter_code
_entity_poly.pdbx_strand_id
1 'polypeptide(L)'
;MPLDIGQLLACCQAQLQLELGLESRALLIPEQSGEYVTGTLHIDGDNISCADLMIKPSPKSGSKNKVHTGFRGFSNCWKLIQLTDVSNQLKQLMDRFNLLLHRQNLHKLPPYYLAILLSDIIHSLHSCQDIFETPKRPDLRDIHSKQMIFKPTLPEEILLNIFLSSFHLIVTVFYLSTSQHRYHLQNTKPIVSLCQQESLINVVLDGSGGKEYEVIYQGEGSCQVPTLKCMLTTISTALKYCQVLHNKIECFL
;
A
#
# COMPACT_ATOMS: atom_id res chain seq x y z
N MET A 1 2.03 -37.82 -17.52
CA MET A 1 0.68 -37.28 -17.29
C MET A 1 0.56 -35.98 -18.07
N PRO A 2 -0.43 -35.82 -18.97
CA PRO A 2 -0.66 -34.51 -19.56
C PRO A 2 -1.11 -33.58 -18.44
N LEU A 3 -0.37 -32.52 -18.21
CA LEU A 3 -0.79 -31.43 -17.34
C LEU A 3 -2.03 -30.82 -18.02
N ASP A 4 -3.20 -30.93 -17.39
CA ASP A 4 -4.38 -30.24 -17.86
C ASP A 4 -4.19 -28.74 -17.57
N ILE A 5 -3.77 -28.03 -18.61
CA ILE A 5 -3.54 -26.58 -18.59
C ILE A 5 -4.78 -25.85 -18.07
N GLY A 6 -5.98 -26.36 -18.39
CA GLY A 6 -7.25 -25.82 -17.88
C GLY A 6 -7.38 -25.97 -16.37
N GLN A 7 -6.95 -27.10 -15.79
CA GLN A 7 -6.97 -27.30 -14.32
C GLN A 7 -6.00 -26.38 -13.60
N LEU A 8 -4.79 -26.16 -14.13
CA LEU A 8 -3.84 -25.23 -13.51
C LEU A 8 -4.33 -23.78 -13.56
N LEU A 9 -4.89 -23.36 -14.69
CA LEU A 9 -5.48 -22.04 -14.82
C LEU A 9 -6.70 -21.87 -13.91
N ALA A 10 -7.55 -22.90 -13.79
CA ALA A 10 -8.72 -22.89 -12.89
C ALA A 10 -8.30 -22.86 -11.41
N CYS A 11 -7.25 -23.58 -11.03
CA CYS A 11 -6.67 -23.51 -9.68
C CYS A 11 -6.12 -22.12 -9.37
N CYS A 12 -5.35 -21.52 -10.30
CA CYS A 12 -4.87 -20.13 -10.16
C CYS A 12 -6.04 -19.15 -10.00
N GLN A 13 -7.08 -19.30 -10.83
CA GLN A 13 -8.27 -18.46 -10.77
C GLN A 13 -8.99 -18.59 -9.41
N ALA A 14 -9.27 -19.82 -8.96
CA ALA A 14 -9.99 -20.07 -7.71
C ALA A 14 -9.22 -19.51 -6.50
N GLN A 15 -7.90 -19.66 -6.48
CA GLN A 15 -7.05 -19.09 -5.43
C GLN A 15 -7.11 -17.55 -5.41
N LEU A 16 -7.08 -16.90 -6.58
CA LEU A 16 -7.20 -15.43 -6.65
C LEU A 16 -8.61 -14.94 -6.30
N GLN A 17 -9.67 -15.71 -6.59
CA GLN A 17 -11.06 -15.34 -6.26
C GLN A 17 -11.34 -15.35 -4.76
N LEU A 18 -10.78 -16.29 -4.02
CA LEU A 18 -10.96 -16.38 -2.55
C LEU A 18 -10.40 -15.15 -1.82
N GLU A 19 -9.44 -14.46 -2.42
CA GLU A 19 -8.78 -13.28 -1.86
C GLU A 19 -9.36 -11.95 -2.41
N LEU A 20 -10.36 -12.00 -3.31
CA LEU A 20 -11.06 -10.81 -3.80
C LEU A 20 -12.05 -10.30 -2.74
N GLY A 21 -11.52 -9.81 -1.63
CA GLY A 21 -12.32 -9.23 -0.57
C GLY A 21 -11.49 -9.05 0.69
N LEU A 22 -11.09 -7.81 0.97
CA LEU A 22 -10.63 -7.46 2.32
C LEU A 22 -11.86 -7.35 3.20
N GLU A 23 -12.14 -8.41 3.93
CA GLU A 23 -13.12 -8.36 5.02
C GLU A 23 -12.73 -7.28 6.02
N SER A 24 -13.74 -6.66 6.62
CA SER A 24 -13.49 -5.67 7.65
C SER A 24 -12.77 -6.31 8.84
N ARG A 25 -11.57 -5.81 9.17
CA ARG A 25 -10.73 -6.38 10.23
C ARG A 25 -10.05 -5.30 11.04
N ALA A 26 -10.07 -5.49 12.35
CA ALA A 26 -9.27 -4.71 13.29
C ALA A 26 -7.82 -5.22 13.30
N LEU A 27 -6.88 -4.30 13.16
CA LEU A 27 -5.45 -4.52 13.20
C LEU A 27 -4.88 -3.76 14.39
N LEU A 28 -3.94 -4.38 15.08
CA LEU A 28 -3.24 -3.79 16.21
C LEU A 28 -1.84 -3.36 15.78
N ILE A 29 -1.48 -2.11 16.05
CA ILE A 29 -0.09 -1.64 16.07
C ILE A 29 0.40 -1.80 17.51
N PRO A 30 1.17 -2.86 17.80
CA PRO A 30 1.59 -3.20 19.15
C PRO A 30 2.53 -2.14 19.74
N GLU A 31 2.57 -1.99 21.06
CA GLU A 31 3.62 -1.18 21.68
C GLU A 31 4.95 -1.95 21.68
N GLN A 32 5.85 -1.57 20.77
CA GLN A 32 7.20 -2.12 20.69
C GLN A 32 8.26 -1.06 21.02
N SER A 33 9.45 -1.53 21.40
CA SER A 33 10.62 -0.68 21.58
C SER A 33 11.00 -0.07 20.23
N GLY A 34 11.04 1.27 20.15
CA GLY A 34 11.37 2.01 18.93
C GLY A 34 10.18 2.46 18.08
N GLU A 35 8.98 1.91 18.27
CA GLU A 35 7.79 2.42 17.57
C GLU A 35 7.28 3.72 18.19
N TYR A 36 6.89 4.68 17.36
CA TYR A 36 6.39 6.00 17.78
C TYR A 36 4.88 6.12 17.76
N VAL A 37 4.20 5.14 17.17
CA VAL A 37 2.73 5.06 17.13
C VAL A 37 2.31 3.69 17.56
N THR A 38 1.28 3.62 18.39
CA THR A 38 0.57 2.39 18.75
C THR A 38 -0.91 2.62 18.59
N GLY A 39 -1.70 1.56 18.46
CA GLY A 39 -3.15 1.73 18.33
C GLY A 39 -3.86 0.64 17.56
N THR A 40 -5.08 0.93 17.15
CA THR A 40 -5.93 0.03 16.37
C THR A 40 -6.40 0.70 15.09
N LEU A 41 -6.37 -0.05 13.99
CA LEU A 41 -6.83 0.37 12.67
C LEU A 41 -7.85 -0.62 12.14
N HIS A 42 -8.95 -0.16 11.58
CA HIS A 42 -9.96 -1.02 10.96
C HIS A 42 -9.88 -0.84 9.46
N ILE A 43 -9.41 -1.87 8.75
CA ILE A 43 -9.47 -1.91 7.29
C ILE A 43 -10.85 -2.43 6.89
N ASP A 44 -11.46 -1.82 5.88
CA ASP A 44 -12.69 -2.24 5.23
C ASP A 44 -12.54 -2.02 3.71
N GLY A 45 -12.36 -3.12 2.97
CA GLY A 45 -12.01 -3.05 1.56
C GLY A 45 -10.70 -2.29 1.31
N ASP A 46 -10.77 -1.23 0.50
CA ASP A 46 -9.65 -0.34 0.19
C ASP A 46 -9.55 0.89 1.12
N ASN A 47 -10.31 0.92 2.22
CA ASN A 47 -10.34 2.05 3.14
C ASN A 47 -9.96 1.63 4.56
N ILE A 48 -9.36 2.55 5.32
CA ILE A 48 -9.34 2.47 6.77
C ILE A 48 -10.56 3.25 7.26
N SER A 49 -11.52 2.56 7.87
CA SER A 49 -12.80 3.12 8.31
C SER A 49 -12.76 3.67 9.74
N CYS A 50 -11.82 3.18 10.54
CA CYS A 50 -11.58 3.62 11.90
C CYS A 50 -10.09 3.54 12.24
N ALA A 51 -9.61 4.54 12.96
CA ALA A 51 -8.30 4.53 13.59
C ALA A 51 -8.42 5.04 15.03
N ASP A 52 -7.69 4.43 15.94
CA ASP A 52 -7.46 4.91 17.29
C ASP A 52 -5.97 4.78 17.56
N LEU A 53 -5.28 5.90 17.71
CA LEU A 53 -3.83 6.00 17.69
C LEU A 53 -3.31 6.75 18.91
N MET A 54 -2.18 6.27 19.42
CA MET A 54 -1.40 6.91 20.46
C MET A 54 0.00 7.17 19.92
N ILE A 55 0.38 8.44 19.90
CA ILE A 55 1.63 8.95 19.36
C ILE A 55 2.57 9.29 20.51
N LYS A 56 3.79 8.78 20.48
CA LYS A 56 4.83 9.12 21.44
C LYS A 56 5.32 10.56 21.21
N PRO A 57 5.84 11.25 22.24
CA PRO A 57 6.43 12.57 22.05
C PRO A 57 7.66 12.52 21.13
N SER A 58 7.93 13.62 20.43
CA SER A 58 9.15 13.76 19.63
C SER A 58 10.39 13.73 20.54
N PRO A 59 11.44 12.97 20.19
CA PRO A 59 12.70 12.97 20.95
C PRO A 59 13.40 14.34 20.94
N LYS A 60 13.11 15.17 19.95
CA LYS A 60 13.69 16.51 19.78
C LYS A 60 12.83 17.61 20.40
N SER A 61 11.61 17.28 20.83
CA SER A 61 10.72 18.22 21.50
C SER A 61 10.87 18.08 23.02
N GLY A 62 10.78 19.20 23.75
CA GLY A 62 10.79 19.18 25.22
C GLY A 62 9.50 18.62 25.84
N SER A 63 8.46 18.35 25.04
CA SER A 63 7.20 17.79 25.50
C SER A 63 7.33 16.31 25.83
N LYS A 64 6.80 15.89 27.00
CA LYS A 64 6.75 14.48 27.42
C LYS A 64 5.38 13.82 27.21
N ASN A 65 4.41 14.57 26.71
CA ASN A 65 3.03 14.09 26.62
C ASN A 65 2.82 13.26 25.35
N LYS A 66 2.20 12.09 25.51
CA LYS A 66 1.67 11.31 24.38
C LYS A 66 0.45 12.04 23.79
N VAL A 67 0.27 11.96 22.48
CA VAL A 67 -0.89 12.51 21.78
C VAL A 67 -1.82 11.36 21.39
N HIS A 68 -3.08 11.43 21.79
CA HIS A 68 -4.10 10.48 21.36
C HIS A 68 -4.97 11.12 20.29
N THR A 69 -5.22 10.38 19.21
CA THR A 69 -6.09 10.81 18.13
C THR A 69 -6.72 9.61 17.44
N GLY A 70 -7.79 9.82 16.69
CA GLY A 70 -8.39 8.77 15.89
C GLY A 70 -9.39 9.34 14.90
N PHE A 71 -10.01 8.50 14.11
CA PHE A 71 -11.15 8.87 13.29
C PHE A 71 -12.10 7.68 13.20
N ARG A 72 -13.38 7.96 12.97
CA ARG A 72 -14.43 6.94 12.81
C ARG A 72 -15.42 7.40 11.76
N GLY A 73 -15.78 6.50 10.85
CA GLY A 73 -16.96 6.65 10.00
C GLY A 73 -16.69 6.51 8.50
N PHE A 74 -17.72 6.07 7.76
CA PHE A 74 -17.65 5.78 6.34
C PHE A 74 -17.40 7.01 5.45
N SER A 75 -17.83 8.21 5.87
CA SER A 75 -17.67 9.44 5.09
C SER A 75 -16.27 10.07 5.19
N ASN A 76 -15.50 9.75 6.23
CA ASN A 76 -14.16 10.30 6.51
C ASN A 76 -13.15 9.17 6.71
N CYS A 77 -13.05 8.29 5.71
CA CYS A 77 -12.13 7.15 5.74
C CYS A 77 -10.78 7.49 5.08
N TRP A 78 -9.74 6.77 5.47
CA TRP A 78 -8.43 6.89 4.84
C TRP A 78 -8.31 5.87 3.70
N LYS A 79 -8.38 6.36 2.46
CA LYS A 79 -8.30 5.50 1.27
C LYS A 79 -6.88 5.02 0.99
N LEU A 80 -6.72 3.71 0.83
CA LEU A 80 -5.49 3.02 0.48
C LEU A 80 -5.46 2.78 -1.04
N ILE A 81 -4.94 3.76 -1.77
CA ILE A 81 -4.93 3.76 -3.25
C ILE A 81 -4.30 2.48 -3.82
N GLN A 82 -3.24 1.95 -3.19
CA GLN A 82 -2.60 0.68 -3.58
C GLN A 82 -3.59 -0.49 -3.60
N LEU A 83 -4.52 -0.58 -2.64
CA LEU A 83 -5.52 -1.64 -2.61
C LEU A 83 -6.57 -1.46 -3.71
N THR A 84 -6.95 -0.21 -3.99
CA THR A 84 -7.82 0.09 -5.13
C THR A 84 -7.17 -0.37 -6.44
N ASP A 85 -5.88 -0.06 -6.63
CA ASP A 85 -5.15 -0.41 -7.85
C ASP A 85 -4.97 -1.92 -8.00
N VAL A 86 -4.56 -2.62 -6.93
CA VAL A 86 -4.48 -4.09 -6.93
C VAL A 86 -5.85 -4.70 -7.22
N SER A 87 -6.91 -4.22 -6.58
CA SER A 87 -8.27 -4.74 -6.81
C SER A 87 -8.68 -4.60 -8.27
N ASN A 88 -8.41 -3.45 -8.89
CA ASN A 88 -8.69 -3.22 -10.30
C ASN A 88 -7.85 -4.12 -11.20
N GLN A 89 -6.56 -4.27 -10.92
CA GLN A 89 -5.66 -5.13 -11.68
C GLN A 89 -6.06 -6.61 -11.58
N LEU A 90 -6.42 -7.08 -10.38
CA LEU A 90 -6.91 -8.44 -10.17
C LEU A 90 -8.23 -8.69 -10.89
N LYS A 91 -9.16 -7.73 -10.91
CA LYS A 91 -10.40 -7.86 -11.69
C LYS A 91 -10.13 -8.03 -13.18
N GLN A 92 -9.24 -7.20 -13.75
CA GLN A 92 -8.85 -7.34 -15.15
C GLN A 92 -8.16 -8.67 -15.45
N LEU A 93 -7.29 -9.12 -14.53
CA LEU A 93 -6.63 -10.43 -14.63
C LEU A 93 -7.65 -11.57 -14.60
N MET A 94 -8.63 -11.48 -13.72
CA MET A 94 -9.73 -12.45 -13.60
C MET A 94 -10.58 -12.52 -14.87
N ASP A 95 -10.88 -11.38 -15.49
CA ASP A 95 -11.58 -11.35 -16.77
C ASP A 95 -10.78 -12.06 -17.86
N ARG A 96 -9.44 -11.89 -17.89
CA ARG A 96 -8.55 -12.62 -18.82
C ARG A 96 -8.57 -14.13 -18.56
N PHE A 97 -8.48 -14.57 -17.30
CA PHE A 97 -8.60 -15.99 -16.95
C PHE A 97 -9.95 -16.57 -17.38
N ASN A 98 -11.04 -15.85 -17.13
CA ASN A 98 -12.37 -16.27 -17.55
C ASN A 98 -12.46 -16.43 -19.07
N LEU A 99 -11.91 -15.50 -19.85
CA LEU A 99 -11.87 -15.61 -21.30
C LEU A 99 -11.11 -16.86 -21.75
N LEU A 100 -10.00 -17.21 -21.11
CA LEU A 100 -9.25 -18.42 -21.41
C LEU A 100 -10.06 -19.68 -21.08
N LEU A 101 -10.60 -19.76 -19.88
CA LEU A 101 -11.27 -20.97 -19.38
C LEU A 101 -12.64 -21.20 -20.03
N HIS A 102 -13.33 -20.14 -20.45
CA HIS A 102 -14.58 -20.27 -21.22
C HIS A 102 -14.34 -20.76 -22.65
N ARG A 103 -13.11 -20.68 -23.18
CA ARG A 103 -12.78 -21.35 -24.45
C ARG A 103 -12.68 -22.85 -24.18
N GLN A 104 -13.77 -23.57 -24.45
CA GLN A 104 -13.89 -25.05 -24.35
C GLN A 104 -12.82 -25.84 -25.13
N ASN A 105 -11.94 -25.16 -25.88
CA ASN A 105 -10.90 -25.72 -26.72
C ASN A 105 -9.55 -25.04 -26.49
N LEU A 106 -9.14 -24.78 -25.24
CA LEU A 106 -7.79 -24.29 -24.92
C LEU A 106 -6.69 -25.10 -25.63
N HIS A 107 -6.87 -26.42 -25.74
CA HIS A 107 -5.98 -27.34 -26.45
C HIS A 107 -5.95 -27.16 -27.98
N LYS A 108 -6.90 -26.43 -28.58
CA LYS A 108 -6.94 -26.10 -30.01
C LYS A 108 -6.38 -24.71 -30.33
N LEU A 109 -6.06 -23.90 -29.30
CA LEU A 109 -5.39 -22.63 -29.54
C LEU A 109 -3.96 -22.92 -30.04
N PRO A 110 -3.49 -22.19 -31.07
CA PRO A 110 -2.10 -22.29 -31.47
C PRO A 110 -1.18 -22.01 -30.27
N PRO A 111 -0.09 -22.79 -30.08
CA PRO A 111 0.80 -22.62 -28.93
C PRO A 111 1.33 -21.19 -28.79
N TYR A 112 1.58 -20.48 -29.91
CA TYR A 112 2.08 -19.10 -29.88
C TYR A 112 1.06 -18.13 -29.27
N TYR A 113 -0.23 -18.36 -29.52
CA TYR A 113 -1.30 -17.51 -28.99
C TYR A 113 -1.47 -17.74 -27.49
N LEU A 114 -1.33 -18.98 -27.04
CA LEU A 114 -1.34 -19.33 -25.62
C LEU A 114 -0.14 -18.71 -24.88
N ALA A 115 1.05 -18.70 -25.50
CA ALA A 115 2.23 -18.04 -24.94
C ALA A 115 2.02 -16.54 -24.75
N ILE A 116 1.48 -15.82 -25.75
CA ILE A 116 1.18 -14.38 -25.64
C ILE A 116 0.21 -14.10 -24.49
N LEU A 117 -0.89 -14.86 -24.40
CA LEU A 117 -1.89 -14.68 -23.33
C LEU A 117 -1.32 -14.97 -21.93
N LEU A 118 -0.44 -15.97 -21.82
CA LEU A 118 0.23 -16.27 -20.56
C LEU A 118 1.25 -15.18 -20.20
N SER A 119 1.98 -14.65 -21.17
CA SER A 119 2.88 -13.51 -20.97
C SER A 119 2.12 -12.29 -20.43
N ASP A 120 0.94 -12.00 -21.00
CA ASP A 120 0.05 -10.94 -20.51
C ASP A 120 -0.44 -11.17 -19.06
N ILE A 121 -0.75 -12.41 -18.70
CA ILE A 121 -1.14 -12.81 -17.34
C ILE A 121 0.03 -12.68 -16.37
N ILE A 122 1.22 -13.18 -16.76
CA ILE A 122 2.47 -13.08 -15.99
C ILE A 122 2.82 -11.62 -15.73
N HIS A 123 2.75 -10.77 -16.77
CA HIS A 123 2.97 -9.34 -16.64
C HIS A 123 1.98 -8.69 -15.66
N SER A 124 0.70 -9.05 -15.75
CA SER A 124 -0.33 -8.53 -14.85
C SER A 124 -0.12 -8.96 -13.39
N LEU A 125 0.33 -10.19 -13.16
CA LEU A 125 0.69 -10.70 -11.83
C LEU A 125 1.93 -9.99 -11.27
N HIS A 126 2.96 -9.76 -12.08
CA HIS A 126 4.11 -8.94 -11.70
C HIS A 126 3.68 -7.52 -11.31
N SER A 127 2.85 -6.86 -12.12
CA SER A 127 2.32 -5.54 -11.78
C SER A 127 1.58 -5.53 -10.45
N CYS A 128 0.84 -6.59 -10.10
CA CYS A 128 0.21 -6.70 -8.78
C CYS A 128 1.24 -6.77 -7.64
N GLN A 129 2.30 -7.56 -7.81
CA GLN A 129 3.40 -7.63 -6.83
C GLN A 129 4.07 -6.27 -6.66
N ASP A 130 4.38 -5.60 -7.77
CA ASP A 130 5.03 -4.29 -7.76
C ASP A 130 4.21 -3.24 -7.02
N ILE A 131 2.88 -3.24 -7.15
CA ILE A 131 1.99 -2.32 -6.42
C ILE A 131 2.04 -2.57 -4.91
N PHE A 132 2.16 -3.83 -4.47
CA PHE A 132 2.31 -4.15 -3.05
C PHE A 132 3.70 -3.77 -2.54
N GLU A 133 4.75 -4.14 -3.26
CA GLU A 133 6.14 -3.94 -2.84
C GLU A 133 6.59 -2.48 -2.90
N THR A 134 5.99 -1.68 -3.77
CA THR A 134 6.32 -0.26 -3.92
C THR A 134 5.36 0.61 -3.10
N PRO A 135 5.79 1.16 -1.96
CA PRO A 135 4.95 2.05 -1.16
C PRO A 135 4.61 3.31 -1.94
N LYS A 136 3.32 3.63 -2.07
CA LYS A 136 2.89 4.93 -2.59
C LYS A 136 2.95 5.96 -1.48
N ARG A 137 4.03 6.74 -1.43
CA ARG A 137 4.18 7.85 -0.48
C ARG A 137 3.51 9.12 -1.03
N PRO A 138 2.39 9.60 -0.45
CA PRO A 138 1.74 10.83 -0.89
C PRO A 138 2.62 12.06 -0.61
N ASP A 139 2.40 13.15 -1.36
CA ASP A 139 3.04 14.45 -1.07
C ASP A 139 2.62 14.90 0.34
N LEU A 140 3.51 15.59 1.05
CA LEU A 140 3.24 16.10 2.40
C LEU A 140 2.06 17.09 2.41
N ARG A 141 1.82 17.80 1.30
CA ARG A 141 0.61 18.64 1.14
C ARG A 141 -0.68 17.82 1.10
N ASP A 142 -0.67 16.68 0.40
CA ASP A 142 -1.80 15.76 0.38
C ASP A 142 -2.04 15.18 1.77
N ILE A 143 -0.95 14.83 2.48
CA ILE A 143 -1.00 14.36 3.87
C ILE A 143 -1.64 15.43 4.76
N HIS A 144 -1.20 16.68 4.67
CA HIS A 144 -1.74 17.79 5.45
C HIS A 144 -3.25 17.97 5.22
N SER A 145 -3.72 17.89 3.97
CA SER A 145 -5.14 18.00 3.64
C SER A 145 -6.01 16.91 4.30
N LYS A 146 -5.44 15.72 4.51
CA LYS A 146 -6.12 14.56 5.12
C LYS A 146 -6.17 14.62 6.65
N GLN A 147 -5.42 15.51 7.31
CA GLN A 147 -5.39 15.54 8.79
C GLN A 147 -6.73 15.93 9.42
N MET A 148 -7.64 16.54 8.66
CA MET A 148 -8.95 17.02 9.15
C MET A 148 -9.89 15.91 9.63
N ILE A 149 -9.64 14.66 9.23
CA ILE A 149 -10.44 13.50 9.65
C ILE A 149 -10.23 13.15 11.13
N PHE A 150 -9.08 13.51 11.69
CA PHE A 150 -8.68 13.13 13.04
C PHE A 150 -9.45 13.91 14.12
N LYS A 151 -9.81 13.21 15.20
CA LYS A 151 -10.55 13.65 16.37
C LYS A 151 -9.95 13.00 17.64
N PRO A 152 -9.43 13.79 18.61
CA PRO A 152 -9.20 15.24 18.53
C PRO A 152 -8.25 15.59 17.36
N THR A 153 -8.38 16.81 16.85
CA THR A 153 -7.50 17.32 15.79
C THR A 153 -6.05 17.28 16.26
N LEU A 154 -5.15 16.87 15.37
CA LEU A 154 -3.72 16.84 15.64
C LEU A 154 -3.15 18.25 15.85
N PRO A 155 -2.12 18.41 16.69
CA PRO A 155 -1.33 19.64 16.75
C PRO A 155 -0.74 20.00 15.38
N GLU A 156 -0.56 21.29 15.08
CA GLU A 156 0.04 21.75 13.81
C GLU A 156 1.45 21.20 13.59
N GLU A 157 2.15 20.86 14.68
CA GLU A 157 3.50 20.31 14.65
C GLU A 157 3.54 18.80 14.36
N ILE A 158 2.40 18.14 14.12
CA ILE A 158 2.33 16.69 13.90
C ILE A 158 1.52 16.40 12.63
N LEU A 159 2.10 15.62 11.72
CA LEU A 159 1.39 15.02 10.59
C LEU A 159 1.43 13.50 10.68
N LEU A 160 0.32 12.86 10.35
CA LEU A 160 0.22 11.41 10.21
C LEU A 160 0.01 10.99 8.77
N ASN A 161 0.74 9.98 8.33
CA ASN A 161 0.50 9.29 7.07
C ASN A 161 0.30 7.80 7.30
N ILE A 162 -0.66 7.21 6.61
CA ILE A 162 -0.92 5.77 6.65
C ILE A 162 -0.82 5.21 5.23
N PHE A 163 0.03 4.21 5.03
CA PHE A 163 0.24 3.59 3.72
C PHE A 163 0.63 2.12 3.85
N LEU A 164 0.63 1.41 2.71
CA LEU A 164 1.04 0.01 2.64
C LEU A 164 2.48 -0.11 2.14
N SER A 165 3.22 -1.01 2.76
CA SER A 165 4.51 -1.49 2.27
C SER A 165 4.50 -3.01 2.31
N SER A 166 4.47 -3.64 1.13
CA SER A 166 4.20 -5.06 0.98
C SER A 166 2.89 -5.45 1.68
N PHE A 167 2.93 -6.37 2.64
CA PHE A 167 1.80 -6.78 3.48
C PHE A 167 1.74 -6.10 4.85
N HIS A 168 2.50 -5.01 5.06
CA HIS A 168 2.47 -4.23 6.29
C HIS A 168 1.74 -2.92 6.06
N LEU A 169 0.90 -2.56 7.03
CA LEU A 169 0.35 -1.22 7.16
C LEU A 169 1.29 -0.40 8.05
N ILE A 170 1.78 0.71 7.50
CA ILE A 170 2.73 1.61 8.16
C ILE A 170 2.00 2.91 8.50
N VAL A 171 2.15 3.35 9.75
CA VAL A 171 1.77 4.67 10.21
C VAL A 171 3.03 5.46 10.48
N THR A 172 3.25 6.51 9.72
CA THR A 172 4.39 7.42 9.88
C THR A 172 3.92 8.71 10.53
N VAL A 173 4.65 9.16 11.54
CA VAL A 173 4.51 10.46 12.21
C VAL A 173 5.64 11.35 11.74
N PHE A 174 5.28 12.53 11.25
CA PHE A 174 6.21 13.61 11.01
C PHE A 174 6.04 14.64 12.11
N TYR A 175 7.14 14.97 12.78
CA TYR A 175 7.17 16.09 13.72
C TYR A 175 7.77 17.29 13.02
N LEU A 176 7.05 18.39 13.07
CA LEU A 176 7.37 19.62 12.38
C LEU A 176 7.90 20.67 13.37
N SER A 177 8.75 21.57 12.88
CA SER A 177 9.13 22.79 13.55
C SER A 177 8.85 23.97 12.63
N THR A 178 8.37 25.08 13.18
CA THR A 178 8.26 26.32 12.40
C THR A 178 9.66 26.80 12.03
N SER A 179 9.96 26.92 10.73
CA SER A 179 11.19 27.53 10.26
C SER A 179 11.09 29.04 10.46
N GLN A 180 11.93 29.61 11.33
CA GLN A 180 12.00 31.06 11.55
C GLN A 180 12.92 31.77 10.54
N HIS A 181 13.51 31.04 9.58
CA HIS A 181 14.54 31.59 8.70
C HIS A 181 14.13 31.50 7.23
N ARG A 182 13.67 32.64 6.69
CA ARG A 182 13.55 32.90 5.23
C ARG A 182 14.90 32.91 4.49
N TYR A 183 15.97 32.37 5.08
CA TYR A 183 17.35 32.51 4.61
C TYR A 183 18.16 31.23 4.82
N HIS A 184 17.76 30.11 4.23
CA HIS A 184 18.72 29.02 3.94
C HIS A 184 18.31 28.20 2.71
N LEU A 185 18.09 28.90 1.60
CA LEU A 185 17.74 28.35 0.27
C LEU A 185 18.95 27.72 -0.47
N GLN A 186 19.88 27.07 0.24
CA GLN A 186 21.07 26.47 -0.40
C GLN A 186 21.12 24.95 -0.43
N ASN A 187 20.11 24.22 0.08
CA ASN A 187 20.12 22.75 -0.07
C ASN A 187 18.75 22.05 -0.11
N THR A 188 17.65 22.80 -0.25
CA THR A 188 16.31 22.22 -0.32
C THR A 188 16.07 21.59 -1.69
N LYS A 189 16.06 20.25 -1.73
CA LYS A 189 15.61 19.52 -2.91
C LYS A 189 14.15 19.90 -3.21
N PRO A 190 13.78 20.26 -4.44
CA PRO A 190 12.42 20.62 -4.78
C PRO A 190 11.47 19.43 -4.54
N ILE A 191 10.27 19.76 -4.04
CA ILE A 191 9.16 18.87 -3.62
C ILE A 191 8.85 17.76 -4.64
N VAL A 192 9.10 18.02 -5.93
CA VAL A 192 8.83 17.13 -7.07
C VAL A 192 9.64 15.81 -7.02
N SER A 193 10.69 15.72 -6.20
CA SER A 193 11.58 14.55 -6.12
C SER A 193 11.38 13.63 -4.90
N LEU A 194 10.38 13.90 -4.04
CA LEU A 194 10.26 13.26 -2.72
C LEU A 194 9.52 11.91 -2.71
N CYS A 195 8.84 11.53 -3.79
CA CYS A 195 8.12 10.25 -3.88
C CYS A 195 9.02 9.01 -3.71
N GLN A 196 10.35 9.17 -3.77
CA GLN A 196 11.34 8.09 -3.65
C GLN A 196 12.26 8.20 -2.41
N GLN A 197 12.20 9.27 -1.61
CA GLN A 197 13.06 9.37 -0.43
C GLN A 197 12.57 8.48 0.71
N GLU A 198 13.48 7.71 1.32
CA GLU A 198 13.22 6.86 2.49
C GLU A 198 12.94 7.68 3.77
N SER A 199 13.49 8.90 3.85
CA SER A 199 13.30 9.81 4.98
C SER A 199 12.98 11.22 4.46
N LEU A 200 11.97 11.85 5.06
CA LEU A 200 11.55 13.21 4.76
C LEU A 200 12.11 14.24 5.75
N ILE A 201 13.13 13.87 6.55
CA ILE A 201 13.78 14.80 7.49
C ILE A 201 14.44 15.97 6.71
N ASN A 202 14.29 17.18 7.24
CA ASN A 202 14.72 18.47 6.66
C ASN A 202 13.96 18.90 5.39
N VAL A 203 12.81 18.28 5.10
CA VAL A 203 11.90 18.77 4.06
C VAL A 203 11.10 19.95 4.62
N VAL A 204 11.00 21.03 3.85
CA VAL A 204 10.25 22.25 4.19
C VAL A 204 8.89 22.24 3.49
N LEU A 205 7.87 22.66 4.22
CA LEU A 205 6.47 22.70 3.82
C LEU A 205 5.91 24.10 3.97
N ASP A 206 5.18 24.54 2.95
CA ASP A 206 4.35 25.72 3.05
C ASP A 206 3.11 25.39 3.89
N GLY A 207 3.04 25.98 5.08
CA GLY A 207 1.90 25.89 5.97
C GLY A 207 0.84 26.95 5.68
N SER A 208 -0.34 26.78 6.29
CA SER A 208 -1.40 27.79 6.24
C SER A 208 -0.96 29.08 6.95
N GLY A 209 -1.27 30.23 6.34
CA GLY A 209 -0.99 31.54 6.95
C GLY A 209 0.45 32.05 6.74
N GLY A 210 1.20 31.51 5.77
CA GLY A 210 2.54 31.99 5.42
C GLY A 210 3.64 31.54 6.39
N LYS A 211 3.36 30.52 7.21
CA LYS A 211 4.36 29.82 8.02
C LYS A 211 5.00 28.71 7.17
N GLU A 212 6.30 28.50 7.33
CA GLU A 212 7.00 27.35 6.78
C GLU A 212 7.29 26.35 7.91
N TYR A 213 7.07 25.07 7.64
CA TYR A 213 7.31 23.99 8.58
C TYR A 213 8.40 23.07 8.05
N GLU A 214 9.37 22.73 8.89
CA GLU A 214 10.43 21.77 8.56
C GLU A 214 10.19 20.46 9.32
N VAL A 215 10.32 19.32 8.63
CA VAL A 215 10.27 18.00 9.26
C VAL A 215 11.55 17.76 10.07
N ILE A 216 11.47 17.85 11.39
CA ILE A 216 12.62 17.70 12.29
C ILE A 216 12.85 16.25 12.73
N TYR A 217 11.80 15.43 12.72
CA TYR A 217 11.85 14.04 13.15
C TYR A 217 10.77 13.21 12.46
N GLN A 218 11.07 11.94 12.21
CA GLN A 218 10.14 10.96 11.66
C GLN A 218 10.15 9.72 12.56
N GLY A 219 8.96 9.26 12.95
CA GLY A 219 8.76 8.03 13.72
C GLY A 219 7.70 7.15 13.06
N GLU A 220 7.74 5.85 13.30
CA GLU A 220 6.84 4.89 12.64
C GLU A 220 6.24 3.90 13.65
N GLY A 221 5.08 3.36 13.30
CA GLY A 221 4.50 2.16 13.89
C GLY A 221 3.92 1.30 12.77
N SER A 222 4.01 -0.02 12.89
CA SER A 222 3.61 -0.93 11.81
C SER A 222 2.83 -2.13 12.31
N CYS A 223 2.00 -2.68 11.44
CA CYS A 223 1.34 -3.96 11.69
C CYS A 223 1.23 -4.78 10.42
N GLN A 224 1.25 -6.10 10.55
CA GLN A 224 1.00 -7.01 9.43
C GLN A 224 -0.49 -7.08 9.14
N VAL A 225 -0.83 -7.15 7.85
CA VAL A 225 -2.18 -7.43 7.36
C VAL A 225 -2.20 -8.87 6.85
N PRO A 226 -2.71 -9.85 7.62
CA PRO A 226 -2.58 -11.27 7.28
C PRO A 226 -3.22 -11.65 5.94
N THR A 227 -4.34 -11.01 5.59
CA THR A 227 -5.02 -11.19 4.30
C THR A 227 -4.15 -10.71 3.15
N LEU A 228 -3.50 -9.55 3.25
CA LEU A 228 -2.57 -9.08 2.21
C LEU A 228 -1.36 -10.00 2.06
N LYS A 229 -0.87 -10.55 3.16
CA LYS A 229 0.22 -11.55 3.12
C LYS A 229 -0.23 -12.82 2.40
N CYS A 230 -1.44 -13.30 2.67
CA CYS A 230 -2.02 -14.44 1.97
C CYS A 230 -2.18 -14.17 0.48
N MET A 231 -2.72 -13.00 0.13
CA MET A 231 -2.89 -12.53 -1.25
C MET A 231 -1.55 -12.45 -2.00
N LEU A 232 -0.52 -11.83 -1.42
CA LEU A 232 0.81 -11.74 -2.05
C LEU A 232 1.44 -13.12 -2.24
N THR A 233 1.26 -14.02 -1.28
CA THR A 233 1.71 -15.42 -1.40
C THR A 233 0.98 -16.15 -2.53
N THR A 234 -0.33 -15.91 -2.67
CA THR A 234 -1.18 -16.46 -3.73
C THR A 234 -0.75 -15.94 -5.10
N ILE A 235 -0.55 -14.63 -5.25
CA ILE A 235 -0.05 -14.00 -6.48
C ILE A 235 1.30 -14.60 -6.86
N SER A 236 2.23 -14.70 -5.91
CA SER A 236 3.57 -15.28 -6.14
C SER A 236 3.51 -16.74 -6.57
N THR A 237 2.53 -17.48 -6.06
CA THR A 237 2.31 -18.89 -6.43
C THR A 237 1.70 -19.01 -7.82
N ALA A 238 0.69 -18.20 -8.14
CA ALA A 238 0.10 -18.13 -9.47
C ALA A 238 1.12 -17.72 -10.54
N LEU A 239 2.00 -16.77 -10.22
CA LEU A 239 3.10 -16.34 -11.08
C LEU A 239 4.02 -17.51 -11.43
N LYS A 240 4.46 -18.28 -10.42
CA LYS A 240 5.31 -19.47 -10.63
C LYS A 240 4.63 -20.49 -11.54
N TYR A 241 3.33 -20.75 -11.35
CA TYR A 241 2.59 -21.68 -12.21
C TYR A 241 2.49 -21.17 -13.65
N CYS A 242 2.15 -19.89 -13.85
CA CYS A 242 2.06 -19.30 -15.17
C CYS A 242 3.42 -19.30 -15.89
N GLN A 243 4.51 -19.00 -15.18
CA GLN A 243 5.86 -19.03 -15.74
C GLN A 243 6.28 -20.43 -16.16
N VAL A 244 6.03 -21.45 -15.32
CA VAL A 244 6.33 -22.84 -15.67
C VAL A 244 5.54 -23.28 -16.91
N LEU A 245 4.28 -22.88 -17.00
CA LEU A 245 3.43 -23.18 -18.15
C LEU A 245 3.93 -22.47 -19.42
N HIS A 246 4.27 -21.18 -19.32
CA HIS A 246 4.81 -20.38 -20.42
C HIS A 246 6.11 -20.99 -20.96
N ASN A 247 7.08 -21.28 -20.10
CA ASN A 247 8.35 -21.88 -20.49
C ASN A 247 8.17 -23.23 -21.20
N LYS A 248 7.21 -24.05 -20.73
CA LYS A 248 6.90 -25.33 -21.38
C LYS A 248 6.36 -25.12 -22.78
N ILE A 249 5.45 -24.17 -22.97
CA ILE A 249 4.87 -23.87 -24.29
C ILE A 249 5.94 -23.34 -25.23
N GLU A 250 6.81 -22.45 -24.76
CA GLU A 250 7.94 -21.94 -25.54
C GLU A 250 8.91 -23.04 -26.00
N CYS A 251 9.14 -24.09 -25.20
CA CYS A 251 9.97 -25.23 -25.64
C CYS A 251 9.35 -26.03 -26.80
N PHE A 252 8.05 -25.90 -27.06
CA PHE A 252 7.35 -26.59 -28.16
C PHE A 252 7.07 -25.68 -29.37
N LEU A 253 7.48 -24.40 -29.29
CA LEU A 253 7.44 -23.42 -30.39
C LEU A 253 8.73 -23.48 -31.21
#